data_AF-A0A2A7U8J1-F1
#
_entry.id   AF-A0A2A7U8J1-F1
#
_cell.length_a   1.000
_cell.length_b   1.000
_cell.length_c   1.000
_cell.angle_alpha   90.00
_cell.angle_beta   90.00
_cell.angle_gamma   90.00
#
_symmetry.space_group_name_H-M   'P 1'
#
loop_
_entity.id
_entity.type
_entity.pdbx_description
1 polymer ?
#
loop_
_entity_poly.entity_id
_entity_poly.type
_entity_poly.pdbx_seq_one_letter_code
_entity_poly.pdbx_strand_id
1 'polypeptide(L)'
;MSQGDGCPVRDPELEAEESRAALAELEQRVTEKLHAAMPKWDLPADLPAVVIPDYVPNGAERPELEYPRERWITYPARRAQALVLANRLIDDGKLSEAALLVSRGGRERIA
;
A
#
# COMPACT_ATOMS: atom_id res chain seq x y z
N MET A 1 24.03 48.55 2.31
CA MET A 1 23.88 47.77 3.56
C MET A 1 22.94 46.62 3.25
N SER A 2 23.48 45.42 2.98
CA SER A 2 22.69 44.22 2.71
C SER A 2 22.21 43.64 4.05
N GLN A 3 20.90 43.59 4.26
CA GLN A 3 20.31 42.69 5.24
C GLN A 3 19.96 41.39 4.52
N GLY A 4 20.57 40.30 4.99
CA GLY A 4 20.43 38.98 4.41
C GLY A 4 19.02 38.44 4.60
N ASP A 5 18.43 37.98 3.51
CA ASP A 5 17.30 37.05 3.54
C ASP A 5 17.75 35.77 4.24
N GLY A 6 17.39 35.66 5.52
CA GLY A 6 17.49 34.41 6.26
C GLY A 6 16.49 33.42 5.69
N CYS A 7 16.97 32.49 4.87
CA CYS A 7 16.19 31.31 4.49
C CYS A 7 15.76 30.59 5.79
N PRO A 8 14.46 30.41 6.07
CA PRO A 8 14.03 29.72 7.27
C PRO A 8 14.53 28.27 7.20
N VAL A 9 15.36 27.88 8.16
CA VAL A 9 15.78 26.48 8.34
C VAL A 9 14.54 25.72 8.79
N ARG A 10 13.92 24.98 7.85
CA ARG A 10 12.82 24.08 8.15
C ARG A 10 13.33 22.93 8.99
N ASP A 11 12.54 22.55 10.00
CA ASP A 11 12.84 21.42 10.86
C ASP A 11 12.75 20.11 10.06
N PRO A 12 13.84 19.35 9.91
CA PRO A 12 13.85 18.14 9.11
C PRO A 12 12.92 17.05 9.65
N GLU A 13 12.61 17.06 10.96
CA GLU A 13 11.70 16.08 11.56
C GLU A 13 10.25 16.37 11.17
N LEU A 14 9.85 17.64 11.20
CA LEU A 14 8.51 18.07 10.77
C LEU A 14 8.28 17.76 9.28
N GLU A 15 9.25 18.06 8.41
CA GLU A 15 9.15 17.76 6.97
C GLU A 15 9.03 16.25 6.70
N ALA A 16 9.70 15.42 7.52
CA ALA A 16 9.61 13.98 7.42
C ALA A 16 8.24 13.46 7.86
N GLU A 17 7.64 14.03 8.91
CA GLU A 17 6.28 13.70 9.33
C GLU A 17 5.23 14.12 8.29
N GLU A 18 5.33 15.34 7.77
CA GLU A 18 4.45 15.83 6.71
C GLU A 18 4.54 14.95 5.45
N SER A 19 5.75 14.57 5.06
CA SER A 19 5.99 13.67 3.93
C SER A 19 5.36 12.28 4.15
N ARG A 20 5.41 11.75 5.38
CA ARG A 20 4.78 10.47 5.73
C ARG A 20 3.27 10.56 5.70
N ALA A 21 2.69 11.64 6.23
CA ALA A 21 1.25 11.89 6.21
C ALA A 21 0.73 12.01 4.77
N ALA A 22 1.40 12.79 3.93
CA ALA A 22 1.06 12.95 2.52
C ALA A 22 1.14 11.61 1.75
N LEU A 23 2.14 10.78 2.06
CA LEU A 23 2.25 9.45 1.45
C LEU A 23 1.09 8.53 1.88
N ALA A 24 0.72 8.54 3.17
CA ALA A 24 -0.39 7.74 3.68
C ALA A 24 -1.73 8.15 3.05
N GLU A 25 -1.97 9.45 2.89
CA GLU A 25 -3.16 9.96 2.20
C GLU A 25 -3.20 9.49 0.73
N LEU A 26 -2.06 9.57 0.03
CA LEU A 26 -1.95 9.07 -1.34
C LEU A 26 -2.23 7.56 -1.43
N GLU A 27 -1.67 6.77 -0.50
CA GLU A 27 -1.92 5.33 -0.43
C GLU A 27 -3.41 5.02 -0.25
N GLN A 28 -4.07 5.68 0.70
CA GLN A 28 -5.48 5.48 0.97
C GLN A 28 -6.32 5.78 -0.27
N ARG A 29 -6.15 6.97 -0.84
CA ARG A 29 -6.94 7.43 -1.99
C ARG A 29 -6.77 6.53 -3.21
N VAL A 30 -5.55 6.12 -3.53
CA VAL A 30 -5.29 5.24 -4.69
C VAL A 30 -5.84 3.85 -4.46
N THR A 31 -5.76 3.33 -3.24
CA THR A 31 -6.31 2.02 -2.86
C THR A 31 -7.84 2.02 -2.96
N GLU A 32 -8.51 3.04 -2.43
CA GLU A 32 -9.96 3.21 -2.56
C GLU A 32 -10.40 3.30 -4.01
N LYS A 33 -9.68 4.09 -4.82
CA LYS A 33 -9.96 4.22 -6.26
C LYS A 33 -9.82 2.88 -6.97
N LEU A 34 -8.77 2.11 -6.68
CA LEU A 34 -8.58 0.77 -7.24
C LEU A 34 -9.72 -0.17 -6.85
N HIS A 35 -10.11 -0.18 -5.57
CA HIS A 35 -11.21 -1.02 -5.08
C HIS A 35 -12.55 -0.64 -5.73
N ALA A 36 -12.80 0.65 -5.96
CA ALA A 36 -14.00 1.12 -6.64
C ALA A 36 -14.03 0.72 -8.13
N ALA A 37 -12.86 0.68 -8.78
CA ALA A 37 -12.72 0.29 -10.18
C ALA A 37 -12.71 -1.24 -10.39
N MET A 38 -12.36 -2.01 -9.36
CA MET A 38 -12.33 -3.46 -9.44
C MET A 38 -13.74 -4.02 -9.67
N PRO A 39 -13.91 -4.98 -10.60
CA PRO A 39 -15.18 -5.65 -10.78
C PRO A 39 -15.54 -6.38 -9.49
N LYS A 40 -16.74 -6.10 -8.97
CA LYS A 40 -17.30 -6.87 -7.87
C LYS A 40 -17.56 -8.27 -8.40
N TRP A 41 -16.96 -9.26 -7.74
CA TRP A 41 -17.37 -10.63 -7.96
C TRP A 41 -18.73 -10.76 -7.27
N ASP A 42 -19.80 -10.78 -8.06
CA ASP A 42 -21.13 -11.18 -7.59
C ASP A 42 -21.09 -12.66 -7.28
N LEU A 43 -20.50 -12.97 -6.13
CA LEU A 43 -20.47 -14.32 -5.62
C LEU A 43 -21.90 -14.71 -5.22
N PRO A 44 -22.39 -15.87 -5.66
CA PRO A 44 -23.70 -16.37 -5.27
C PRO A 44 -23.81 -16.41 -3.74
N ALA A 45 -24.93 -15.96 -3.19
CA ALA A 45 -25.17 -15.99 -1.74
C ALA A 45 -25.18 -17.42 -1.17
N ASP A 46 -25.37 -18.42 -2.03
CA ASP A 46 -25.37 -19.84 -1.76
C ASP A 46 -24.01 -20.51 -2.04
N LEU A 47 -22.92 -19.73 -2.18
CA LEU A 47 -21.60 -20.34 -2.15
C LEU A 47 -21.49 -21.20 -0.89
N PRO A 48 -21.22 -22.52 -1.03
CA PRO A 48 -20.99 -23.34 0.13
C PRO A 48 -19.86 -22.68 0.90
N ALA A 49 -20.06 -22.45 2.20
CA ALA A 49 -19.00 -21.99 3.07
C ALA A 49 -17.82 -22.94 2.83
N VAL A 50 -16.78 -22.45 2.16
CA VAL A 50 -15.57 -23.23 1.95
C VAL A 50 -15.04 -23.41 3.36
N VAL A 51 -15.27 -24.60 3.92
CA VAL A 51 -14.57 -25.06 5.10
C VAL A 51 -13.13 -25.18 4.64
N ILE A 52 -12.38 -24.09 4.80
CA ILE A 52 -10.93 -24.13 4.72
C ILE A 52 -10.55 -25.14 5.80
N PRO A 53 -10.01 -26.33 5.45
CA PRO A 53 -9.80 -27.41 6.40
C PRO A 53 -8.94 -26.98 7.61
N ASP A 54 -8.19 -25.89 7.45
CA ASP A 54 -7.27 -25.31 8.43
C ASP A 54 -7.77 -23.99 9.06
N TYR A 55 -9.06 -23.63 8.93
CA TYR A 55 -9.60 -22.48 9.65
C TYR A 55 -9.76 -22.83 11.14
N VAL A 56 -8.70 -22.57 11.90
CA VAL A 56 -8.71 -22.64 13.35
C VAL A 56 -9.33 -21.35 13.90
N PRO A 57 -10.54 -21.39 14.49
CA PRO A 57 -11.07 -20.23 15.21
C PRO A 57 -10.08 -19.85 16.33
N ASN A 58 -9.76 -18.55 16.43
CA ASN A 58 -8.78 -17.97 17.36
C ASN A 58 -8.75 -18.70 18.72
N GLY A 59 -7.71 -19.51 18.96
CA GLY A 59 -7.55 -20.24 20.22
C GLY A 59 -6.68 -21.49 20.16
N ALA A 60 -6.61 -22.19 19.02
CA ALA A 60 -5.59 -23.23 18.84
C ALA A 60 -4.31 -22.59 18.28
N GLU A 61 -3.16 -22.98 18.82
CA GLU A 61 -1.85 -22.58 18.32
C GLU A 61 -1.80 -22.83 16.80
N ARG A 62 -1.82 -21.74 16.04
CA ARG A 62 -1.71 -21.80 14.58
C ARG A 62 -0.39 -22.53 14.31
N PRO A 63 -0.36 -23.63 13.55
CA PRO A 63 0.87 -24.34 13.27
C PRO A 63 1.90 -23.32 12.80
N GLU A 64 3.07 -23.29 13.44
CA GLU A 64 4.15 -22.39 13.05
C GLU A 64 4.40 -22.62 11.57
N LEU A 65 4.05 -21.62 10.76
CA LEU A 65 4.27 -21.68 9.33
C LEU A 65 5.77 -21.95 9.12
N GLU A 66 6.11 -23.12 8.58
CA GLU A 66 7.49 -23.54 8.26
C GLU A 66 8.17 -22.61 7.24
N TYR A 67 7.40 -21.72 6.62
CA TYR A 67 7.88 -20.74 5.66
C TYR A 67 8.27 -19.43 6.37
N PRO A 68 9.47 -18.88 6.09
CA PRO A 68 9.87 -17.59 6.64
C PRO A 68 8.84 -16.52 6.23
N ARG A 69 8.40 -15.72 7.20
CA ARG A 69 7.48 -14.60 6.94
C ARG A 69 8.12 -13.68 5.91
N GLU A 70 7.41 -13.41 4.81
CA GLU A 70 7.87 -12.41 3.84
C GLU A 70 8.07 -11.06 4.55
N ARG A 71 9.26 -10.48 4.39
CA ARG A 71 9.60 -9.17 4.94
C ARG A 71 9.85 -8.20 3.80
N TRP A 72 9.39 -6.96 3.97
CA TRP A 72 9.46 -5.92 2.95
C TRP A 72 9.95 -4.61 3.56
N ILE A 73 10.90 -3.95 2.89
CA ILE A 73 11.29 -2.58 3.17
C ILE A 73 10.52 -1.67 2.21
N THR A 74 9.96 -0.57 2.71
CA THR A 74 9.27 0.44 1.89
C THR A 74 10.14 1.69 1.76
N TYR A 75 10.42 2.12 0.54
CA TYR A 75 11.14 3.36 0.27
C TYR A 75 10.16 4.48 -0.08
N PRO A 76 9.98 5.52 0.76
CA PRO A 76 8.89 6.50 0.61
C PRO A 76 8.82 7.16 -0.78
N ALA A 77 9.96 7.60 -1.33
CA ALA A 77 10.00 8.25 -2.64
C ALA A 77 9.61 7.29 -3.78
N ARG A 78 10.14 6.06 -3.78
CA ARG A 78 9.79 5.04 -4.78
C ARG A 78 8.32 4.62 -4.64
N ARG A 79 7.82 4.59 -3.41
CA ARG A 79 6.43 4.27 -3.10
C ARG A 79 5.48 5.33 -3.65
N ALA A 80 5.76 6.61 -3.41
CA ALA A 80 4.99 7.72 -3.97
C ALA A 80 4.94 7.66 -5.50
N GLN A 81 6.07 7.44 -6.17
CA GLN A 81 6.14 7.30 -7.62
C GLN A 81 5.28 6.13 -8.14
N ALA A 82 5.37 4.98 -7.49
CA ALA A 82 4.56 3.81 -7.84
C ALA A 82 3.06 4.09 -7.71
N LEU A 83 2.63 4.81 -6.66
CA LEU A 83 1.22 5.16 -6.44
C LEU A 83 0.71 6.19 -7.44
N VAL A 84 1.51 7.18 -7.82
CA VAL A 84 1.17 8.14 -8.87
C VAL A 84 0.99 7.43 -10.21
N LEU A 85 1.87 6.48 -10.54
CA LEU A 85 1.75 5.67 -11.74
C LEU A 85 0.51 4.75 -11.67
N ALA A 86 0.28 4.08 -10.54
CA ALA A 86 -0.90 3.24 -10.33
C ALA A 86 -2.19 4.05 -10.50
N ASN A 87 -2.26 5.28 -9.99
CA ASN A 87 -3.42 6.14 -10.13
C ASN A 87 -3.79 6.39 -11.60
N ARG A 88 -2.77 6.63 -12.45
CA ARG A 88 -2.96 6.80 -13.91
C ARG A 88 -3.37 5.49 -14.58
N LEU A 89 -2.78 4.36 -14.21
CA LEU A 89 -3.15 3.06 -14.76
C LEU A 89 -4.59 2.66 -14.42
N ILE A 90 -5.11 3.09 -13.26
CA ILE A 90 -6.53 2.92 -12.93
C ILE A 90 -7.41 3.73 -13.90
N ASP A 91 -7.04 4.98 -14.20
CA ASP A 91 -7.76 5.82 -15.17
C ASP A 91 -7.73 5.20 -16.58
N ASP A 92 -6.62 4.57 -16.95
CA ASP A 92 -6.44 3.88 -18.23
C ASP A 92 -7.11 2.47 -18.26
N GLY A 93 -7.73 2.03 -17.16
CA GLY A 93 -8.36 0.70 -17.05
C GLY A 93 -7.39 -0.48 -16.91
N LYS A 94 -6.09 -0.24 -16.70
CA LYS A 94 -5.05 -1.27 -16.51
C LYS A 94 -4.97 -1.73 -15.06
N LEU A 95 -6.05 -2.35 -14.60
CA LEU A 95 -6.27 -2.65 -13.17
C LEU A 95 -5.28 -3.66 -12.60
N SER A 96 -4.82 -4.64 -13.39
CA SER A 96 -3.86 -5.66 -12.93
C SER A 96 -2.49 -5.07 -12.62
N GLU A 97 -1.99 -4.20 -13.49
CA GLU A 97 -0.73 -3.48 -13.31
C GLU A 97 -0.83 -2.46 -12.17
N ALA A 98 -1.97 -1.76 -12.08
CA ALA A 98 -2.25 -0.90 -10.95
C ALA A 98 -2.24 -1.65 -9.61
N ALA A 99 -2.89 -2.83 -9.54
CA ALA A 99 -2.91 -3.67 -8.35
C ALA A 99 -1.52 -4.16 -7.94
N LEU A 100 -0.66 -4.49 -8.91
CA LEU A 100 0.74 -4.85 -8.64
C LEU A 100 1.52 -3.68 -8.01
N LEU A 101 1.36 -2.47 -8.56
CA LEU A 101 2.03 -1.28 -8.03
C LEU A 101 1.48 -0.88 -6.65
N VAL A 102 0.16 -0.95 -6.44
CA VAL A 102 -0.44 -0.68 -5.12
C VAL A 102 0.03 -1.68 -4.09
N SER A 103 0.14 -2.98 -4.41
CA SER A 103 0.57 -4.00 -3.46
C SER A 103 2.08 -4.02 -3.18
N ARG A 104 2.92 -3.80 -4.20
CA ARG A 104 4.37 -4.05 -4.12
C ARG A 104 5.25 -2.91 -4.62
N GLY A 105 4.70 -1.95 -5.36
CA GLY A 105 5.48 -0.85 -5.94
C GLY A 105 6.17 -0.02 -4.85
N GLY A 106 7.47 0.22 -5.03
CA GLY A 106 8.31 0.93 -4.05
C GLY A 106 8.69 0.13 -2.80
N ARG A 107 8.37 -1.17 -2.78
CA ARG A 107 8.78 -2.12 -1.73
C ARG A 107 9.86 -3.06 -2.26
N GLU A 108 10.81 -3.42 -1.40
CA GLU A 108 11.86 -4.39 -1.69
C GLU A 108 11.74 -5.56 -0.73
N ARG A 109 11.75 -6.78 -1.27
CA ARG A 109 11.68 -7.99 -0.46
C ARG A 109 13.03 -8.22 0.21
N ILE A 110 13.01 -8.45 1.51
CA ILE A 110 14.20 -8.80 2.29
C ILE A 110 14.04 -10.22 2.87
N ALA A 111 15.17 -10.90 3.02
CA ALA A 111 15.25 -12.27 3.54
C ALA A 111 15.09 -12.32 5.08
#